data_AF-A0A7K2JD70-F1
#
_entry.id   AF-A0A7K2JD70-F1
#
_cell.length_a   1.000
_cell.length_b   1.000
_cell.length_c   1.000
_cell.angle_alpha   90.00
_cell.angle_beta   90.00
_cell.angle_gamma   90.00
#
_symmetry.space_group_name_H-M   'P 1'
#
loop_
_entity.id
_entity.type
_entity.pdbx_description
1 polymer ?
#
loop_
_entity_poly.entity_id
_entity_poly.type
_entity_poly.pdbx_seq_one_letter_code
_entity_poly.pdbx_strand_id
1 'polypeptide(L)' 'MTAPVTELPLPDPESLSAEQQRGANCVWCAAPLSNAAARDLGPRSLVVFGSAVRWFPRCCNTCWKGHRP' A
#
# COMPACT_ATOMS: atom_id res chain seq x y z
N MET A 1 23.94 10.10 -3.49
CA MET A 1 22.76 10.87 -3.95
C MET A 1 21.72 9.85 -4.37
N THR A 2 20.75 9.54 -3.50
CA THR A 2 19.72 8.53 -3.80
C THR A 2 18.75 9.14 -4.81
N ALA A 3 18.58 8.48 -5.96
CA ALA A 3 17.62 8.90 -6.99
C ALA A 3 16.20 9.02 -6.38
N PRO A 4 15.36 9.97 -6.85
CA PRO A 4 13.98 10.02 -6.45
C PRO A 4 13.31 8.72 -6.90
N VAL A 5 12.95 7.86 -5.94
CA VAL A 5 12.12 6.70 -6.22
C VAL A 5 10.78 7.27 -6.65
N THR A 6 10.38 7.07 -7.90
CA THR A 6 9.06 7.50 -8.37
C THR A 6 8.03 6.79 -7.50
N GLU A 7 7.50 7.52 -6.53
CA GLU A 7 6.70 6.94 -5.47
C GLU A 7 5.33 6.60 -6.06
N LEU A 8 4.99 5.31 -6.09
CA LEU A 8 3.73 4.88 -6.63
C LEU A 8 2.60 5.56 -5.87
N PRO A 9 1.66 6.28 -6.53
CA PRO A 9 0.61 7.01 -5.82
C PRO A 9 -0.30 6.00 -5.10
N LEU A 10 -0.37 6.13 -3.78
CA LEU A 10 -1.20 5.31 -2.91
C LEU A 10 -2.37 6.13 -2.37
N PRO A 11 -3.53 5.50 -2.11
CA PRO A 11 -4.61 6.14 -1.37
C PRO A 11 -4.15 6.59 0.01
N ASP A 12 -4.80 7.61 0.54
CA ASP A 12 -4.61 8.06 1.91
C ASP A 12 -4.97 6.91 2.89
N PRO A 13 -4.06 6.47 3.77
CA PRO A 13 -4.33 5.43 4.76
C PRO A 13 -5.56 5.67 5.63
N GLU A 14 -5.89 6.92 5.95
CA GLU A 14 -7.06 7.25 6.78
C GLU A 14 -8.40 7.01 6.05
N SER A 15 -8.37 7.02 4.71
CA SER A 15 -9.54 6.71 3.87
C SER A 15 -9.78 5.21 3.70
N LEU A 16 -8.85 4.36 4.14
CA LEU A 16 -8.87 2.92 3.93
C LEU A 16 -9.57 2.18 5.06
N SER A 17 -10.22 1.06 4.71
CA SER A 17 -10.69 0.11 5.72
C SER A 17 -9.53 -0.49 6.52
N ALA A 18 -9.81 -0.98 7.73
CA ALA A 18 -8.81 -1.65 8.56
C ALA A 18 -8.12 -2.83 7.83
N GLU A 19 -8.86 -3.56 6.99
CA GLU A 19 -8.29 -4.66 6.20
C GLU A 19 -7.33 -4.17 5.12
N GLN A 20 -7.61 -3.04 4.47
CA GLN A 20 -6.68 -2.44 3.51
C GLN A 20 -5.45 -1.86 4.21
N GLN A 21 -5.61 -1.20 5.35
CA GLN A 21 -4.50 -0.66 6.14
C GLN A 21 -3.55 -1.77 6.61
N ARG A 22 -4.06 -2.92 7.06
CA ARG A 22 -3.24 -4.08 7.44
C ARG A 22 -2.71 -4.87 6.24
N GLY A 23 -3.11 -4.51 5.02
CA GLY A 23 -2.76 -5.22 3.79
C GLY A 23 -3.47 -6.56 3.63
N ALA A 24 -4.52 -6.87 4.38
CA ALA A 24 -5.36 -8.04 4.15
C ALA A 24 -6.19 -7.89 2.85
N ASN A 25 -6.54 -6.66 2.50
CA ASN A 25 -7.24 -6.32 1.27
C ASN A 25 -6.37 -5.43 0.36
N CYS A 26 -6.65 -5.48 -0.94
CA CYS A 26 -5.99 -4.65 -1.93
C CYS A 26 -6.16 -3.17 -1.58
N VAL A 27 -5.05 -2.44 -1.48
CA VAL A 27 -5.05 -1.02 -1.11
C VAL A 27 -5.97 -0.19 -2.03
N TRP A 28 -6.08 -0.53 -3.31
CA TRP A 28 -6.89 0.21 -4.27
C TRP A 28 -8.34 -0.29 -4.43
N CYS A 29 -8.56 -1.60 -4.58
CA CYS A 29 -9.89 -2.13 -4.91
C CYS A 29 -10.60 -2.86 -3.76
N ALA A 30 -10.00 -2.89 -2.57
CA ALA A 30 -10.51 -3.58 -1.37
C ALA A 30 -10.75 -5.09 -1.52
N ALA A 31 -10.39 -5.72 -2.65
CA ALA A 31 -10.51 -7.16 -2.82
C ALA A 31 -9.63 -7.91 -1.80
N PRO A 32 -10.13 -8.99 -1.17
CA PRO A 32 -9.34 -9.82 -0.26
C PRO A 32 -8.08 -10.36 -0.93
N LEU A 33 -6.96 -10.30 -0.24
CA LEU A 33 -5.68 -10.80 -0.72
C LEU A 33 -5.37 -12.14 -0.08
N SER A 34 -4.97 -13.11 -0.89
CA SER A 34 -4.28 -14.29 -0.39
C SER A 34 -2.80 -13.97 -0.17
N ASN A 35 -2.18 -14.60 0.83
CA ASN A 35 -0.74 -14.41 1.09
C ASN A 35 0.14 -14.80 -0.10
N ALA A 36 -0.33 -15.68 -0.99
CA ALA A 36 0.40 -16.11 -2.18
C ALA A 36 0.31 -15.10 -3.35
N ALA A 37 -0.76 -14.31 -3.44
CA ALA A 37 -1.02 -13.42 -4.58
C ALA A 37 -0.90 -11.93 -4.25
N ALA A 38 -0.79 -11.58 -2.98
CA ALA A 38 -0.55 -10.22 -2.53
C ALA A 38 0.83 -9.72 -2.99
N ARG A 39 0.89 -8.53 -3.56
CA ARG A 39 2.14 -7.83 -3.85
C ARG A 39 2.37 -6.75 -2.81
N ASP A 40 3.54 -6.80 -2.17
CA ASP A 40 4.03 -5.73 -1.30
C ASP A 40 4.46 -4.53 -2.14
N LEU A 41 3.99 -3.33 -1.78
CA LEU A 41 4.29 -2.07 -2.47
C LEU A 41 5.45 -1.29 -1.82
N GLY A 42 6.15 -1.93 -0.89
CA GLY A 42 7.22 -1.36 -0.12
C GLY A 42 6.72 -0.53 1.07
N PRO A 43 7.62 -0.27 2.03
CA PRO A 43 7.28 0.52 3.20
C PRO A 43 7.03 2.00 2.85
N ARG A 44 6.01 2.57 3.49
CA ARG A 44 5.70 4.00 3.48
C ARG A 44 5.83 4.57 4.88
N SER A 45 6.45 5.74 4.97
CA SER A 45 6.55 6.47 6.24
C SER A 45 5.29 7.30 6.42
N LEU A 46 4.61 7.14 7.55
CA LEU A 46 3.46 7.94 7.95
C LEU A 46 3.76 8.62 9.28
N VAL A 47 3.09 9.73 9.54
CA VAL A 47 3.06 10.36 10.86
C VAL A 47 1.65 10.21 11.41
N VAL A 48 1.51 9.43 12.48
CA VAL A 48 0.22 9.16 13.13
C VAL A 48 0.32 9.60 14.57
N PHE A 49 -0.55 10.51 15.00
CA PHE A 49 -0.51 11.14 16.33
C PHE A 49 0.89 11.67 16.71
N GLY A 50 1.57 12.30 15.75
CA GLY A 50 2.94 12.85 15.95
C GLY A 50 4.05 11.81 15.99
N SER A 51 3.74 10.52 15.83
CA SER A 51 4.73 9.43 15.81
C SER A 51 4.97 8.94 14.40
N ALA A 52 6.25 8.75 14.04
CA ALA A 52 6.64 8.14 12.77
C ALA A 52 6.35 6.64 12.81
N VAL A 53 5.49 6.17 11.90
CA VAL A 53 5.15 4.75 11.74
C VAL A 53 5.44 4.31 10.32
N ARG A 54 5.65 3.00 10.15
CA ARG A 54 5.87 2.39 8.84
C ARG A 54 4.65 1.58 8.45
N TRP A 55 4.10 1.91 7.29
CA TRP A 55 2.98 1.21 6.69
C TRP A 55 3.45 0.35 5.51
N PHE A 56 2.90 -0.86 5.39
CA PHE A 56 3.29 -1.84 4.37
C PHE A 56 2.08 -2.19 3.48
N PRO A 57 1.69 -1.29 2.57
CA PRO A 57 0.55 -1.49 1.69
C PRO A 57 0.76 -2.69 0.76
N ARG A 58 -0.31 -3.48 0.57
CA ARG A 58 -0.34 -4.60 -0.38
C ARG A 58 -1.42 -4.40 -1.44
N CYS A 59 -1.21 -4.96 -2.63
CA CYS A 59 -2.19 -4.95 -3.71
C CYS A 59 -2.37 -6.31 -4.37
N CYS A 60 -3.44 -6.44 -5.16
CA CYS A 60 -3.65 -7.60 -6.02
C CYS A 60 -2.89 -7.46 -7.35
N ASN A 61 -2.68 -8.58 -8.04
CA ASN A 61 -2.01 -8.61 -9.33
C ASN A 61 -2.69 -7.74 -10.41
N THR A 62 -4.02 -7.58 -10.37
CA THR A 62 -4.76 -6.78 -11.34
C THR A 62 -4.44 -5.29 -11.18
N CYS A 63 -4.56 -4.76 -9.96
CA CYS A 63 -4.24 -3.35 -9.70
C CYS A 63 -2.74 -3.06 -9.85
N TRP A 64 -1.87 -4.01 -9.51
CA TRP A 64 -0.43 -3.87 -9.80
C TRP A 64 -0.16 -3.60 -11.28
N LYS A 65 -0.81 -4.35 -12.18
CA LYS A 65 -0.66 -4.13 -13.63
C LYS A 65 -1.21 -2.77 -14.08
N GLY A 66 -2.30 -2.30 -13.47
CA GLY A 66 -2.93 -1.02 -13.80
C GLY A 66 -2.18 0.21 -13.27
N HIS A 67 -1.41 0.06 -12.20
CA HIS A 67 -0.67 1.15 -11.56
C HIS A 67 0.85 1.06 -11.74
N ARG A 68 1.38 0.06 -12.45
CA ARG A 68 2.82 -0.07 -12.67
C ARG A 68 3.36 1.20 -13.35
N PRO A 69 4.42 1.84 -12.81
CA PRO A 69 5.07 2.97 -13.47
C PRO A 69 5.76 2.57 -14.78
#